data_AF-A0A3D1SSU0-F1
#
_entry.id   AF-A0A3D1SSU0-F1
#
_cell.length_a   1.000
_cell.length_b   1.000
_cell.length_c   1.000
_cell.angle_alpha   90.00
_cell.angle_beta   90.00
_cell.angle_gamma   90.00
#
_symmetry.space_group_name_H-M   'P 1'
#
loop_
_entity.id
_entity.type
_entity.pdbx_description
1 polymer ?
#
loop_
_entity_poly.entity_id
_entity_poly.type
_entity_poly.pdbx_seq_one_letter_code
_entity_poly.pdbx_strand_id
1 'polypeptide(L)' 'QTRDVFRAALPVDDATWARGRGWALSVGLIALPYYQSTNPVLAGISRRAIDEALADLKHAA' A
#
# COMPACT_ATOMS: atom_id res chain seq x y z
N GLN A 1 -6.64 7.84 -8.38
CA GLN A 1 -6.51 9.27 -8.75
C GLN A 1 -5.67 10.09 -7.77
N THR A 2 -5.71 9.88 -6.44
CA THR A 2 -4.93 10.72 -5.49
C THR A 2 -3.47 10.32 -5.31
N ARG A 3 -3.08 9.07 -5.63
CA ARG A 3 -1.71 8.56 -5.43
C ARG A 3 -0.68 9.28 -6.28
N ASP A 4 -0.95 9.54 -7.54
CA ASP A 4 0.02 10.19 -8.45
C ASP A 4 0.26 11.65 -8.04
N VAL A 5 -0.81 12.34 -7.64
CA VAL A 5 -0.70 13.71 -7.09
C VAL A 5 0.10 13.71 -5.80
N PHE A 6 -0.16 12.76 -4.91
CA PHE A 6 0.61 12.61 -3.67
C PHE A 6 2.09 12.28 -3.93
N ARG A 7 2.37 11.41 -4.91
CA ARG A 7 3.74 11.09 -5.35
C ARG A 7 4.46 12.31 -5.87
N ALA A 8 3.81 13.10 -6.74
CA ALA A 8 4.37 14.30 -7.34
C ALA A 8 4.64 15.41 -6.31
N ALA A 9 3.84 15.49 -5.24
CA ALA A 9 4.01 16.48 -4.17
C ALA A 9 5.11 16.11 -3.16
N LEU A 10 5.53 14.83 -3.10
CA LEU A 10 6.52 14.35 -2.14
C LEU A 10 7.95 14.46 -2.70
N PRO A 11 8.86 15.22 -2.06
CA PRO A 11 10.24 15.36 -2.51
C PRO A 11 11.10 14.17 -2.04
N VAL A 12 10.74 12.95 -2.47
CA VAL A 12 11.48 11.72 -2.13
C VAL A 12 11.85 10.94 -3.39
N ASP A 13 13.04 10.35 -3.40
CA ASP A 13 13.52 9.54 -4.52
C ASP A 13 12.68 8.25 -4.73
N ASP A 14 12.92 7.58 -5.85
CA ASP A 14 12.19 6.35 -6.21
C ASP A 14 12.48 5.19 -5.25
N ALA A 15 13.70 5.13 -4.71
CA ALA A 15 14.08 4.13 -3.71
C ALA A 15 13.30 4.29 -2.40
N THR A 16 13.09 5.52 -1.95
CA THR A 16 12.30 5.85 -0.75
C THR A 16 10.83 5.54 -0.97
N TRP A 17 10.29 5.88 -2.14
CA TRP A 17 8.92 5.51 -2.48
C TRP A 17 8.73 3.99 -2.54
N ALA A 18 9.64 3.27 -3.21
CA ALA A 18 9.63 1.82 -3.28
C ALA A 18 9.65 1.18 -1.89
N ARG A 19 10.45 1.71 -0.97
CA ARG A 19 10.48 1.28 0.42
C ARG A 19 9.14 1.51 1.13
N GLY A 20 8.53 2.69 0.96
CA GLY A 20 7.20 2.99 1.51
C GLY A 20 6.12 2.04 1.01
N ARG A 21 6.14 1.67 -0.27
CA ARG A 21 5.24 0.64 -0.84
C ARG A 21 5.47 -0.72 -0.22
N GLY A 22 6.74 -1.13 -0.06
CA GLY A 22 7.10 -2.38 0.61
C GLY A 22 6.56 -2.45 2.04
N TRP A 23 6.63 -1.34 2.79
CA TRP A 23 6.01 -1.23 4.11
C TRP A 23 4.49 -1.40 4.07
N ALA A 24 3.80 -0.71 3.17
CA ALA A 24 2.35 -0.84 3.02
C ALA A 24 1.92 -2.28 2.69
N LEU A 25 2.66 -2.94 1.78
CA LEU A 25 2.42 -4.34 1.42
C LEU A 25 2.66 -5.28 2.60
N SER A 26 3.78 -5.13 3.32
CA SER A 26 4.13 -5.95 4.48
C SER A 26 3.05 -5.86 5.58
N VAL A 27 2.64 -4.63 5.93
CA VAL A 27 1.58 -4.42 6.92
C VAL A 27 0.26 -5.04 6.48
N GLY A 28 -0.14 -4.85 5.22
CA GLY A 28 -1.38 -5.43 4.69
C GLY A 28 -1.38 -6.96 4.73
N LEU A 29 -0.28 -7.60 4.34
CA LEU A 29 -0.14 -9.06 4.31
C LEU A 29 -0.15 -9.68 5.72
N ILE A 30 0.38 -8.98 6.72
CA ILE A 30 0.35 -9.43 8.11
C ILE A 30 -1.04 -9.20 8.72
N ALA A 31 -1.61 -8.00 8.52
CA ALA A 31 -2.85 -7.59 9.16
C ALA A 31 -4.09 -8.29 8.59
N LEU A 32 -4.12 -8.58 7.29
CA LEU A 32 -5.29 -9.18 6.65
C LEU A 32 -5.70 -10.53 7.27
N PRO A 33 -4.84 -11.56 7.33
CA PRO A 33 -5.22 -12.85 7.92
C PRO A 33 -5.49 -12.73 9.42
N TYR A 34 -4.87 -11.76 10.11
CA TYR A 34 -5.09 -11.53 11.53
C TYR A 34 -6.48 -10.93 11.83
N TYR A 35 -6.97 -10.01 10.99
CA TYR A 35 -8.22 -9.27 11.23
C TYR A 35 -9.42 -9.73 10.41
N GLN A 36 -9.25 -10.60 9.42
CA GLN A 36 -10.32 -10.95 8.46
C GLN A 36 -11.63 -11.47 9.09
N SER A 37 -11.58 -12.08 10.28
CA SER A 37 -12.75 -12.58 11.01
C SER A 37 -13.16 -11.75 12.22
N THR A 38 -12.32 -10.80 12.66
CA THR A 38 -12.50 -10.06 13.93
C THR A 38 -12.74 -8.57 13.72
N ASN A 39 -12.20 -7.99 12.64
CA ASN A 39 -12.34 -6.58 12.35
C ASN A 39 -12.43 -6.34 10.83
N PRO A 40 -13.66 -6.26 10.27
CA PRO A 40 -13.85 -6.10 8.83
C PRO A 40 -13.31 -4.77 8.29
N VAL A 41 -13.23 -3.73 9.13
CA VAL A 41 -12.66 -2.43 8.72
C VAL A 41 -11.16 -2.56 8.49
N LEU A 42 -10.42 -3.15 9.43
CA LEU A 42 -8.99 -3.36 9.26
C LEU A 42 -8.69 -4.36 8.14
N ALA A 43 -9.53 -5.38 7.97
CA ALA A 43 -9.41 -6.30 6.83
C ALA A 43 -9.58 -5.58 5.48
N GLY A 44 -10.54 -4.66 5.39
CA GLY A 44 -10.76 -3.83 4.20
C GLY A 44 -9.60 -2.88 3.91
N ILE A 45 -9.07 -2.20 4.94
CA ILE A 45 -7.87 -1.35 4.82
C ILE A 45 -6.66 -2.17 4.36
N SER A 46 -6.47 -3.36 4.93
CA SER A 46 -5.36 -4.25 4.58
C SER A 46 -5.43 -4.69 3.11
N ARG A 47 -6.64 -5.04 2.64
CA ARG A 47 -6.85 -5.42 1.24
C ARG A 47 -6.54 -4.28 0.29
N ARG A 48 -7.06 -3.09 0.59
CA ARG A 48 -6.78 -1.88 -0.20
C ARG A 48 -5.28 -1.57 -0.23
N ALA A 49 -4.58 -1.68 0.90
CA ALA A 49 -3.14 -1.43 0.95
C ALA A 49 -2.37 -2.40 0.04
N ILE A 50 -2.74 -3.68 0.03
CA ILE A 50 -2.15 -4.69 -0.86
C ILE A 50 -2.44 -4.33 -2.33
N ASP A 51 -3.71 -4.08 -2.68
CA ASP A 51 -4.12 -3.80 -4.05
C ASP A 51 -3.43 -2.55 -4.62
N GLU A 52 -3.37 -1.47 -3.83
CA GLU A 52 -2.74 -0.21 -4.24
C GLU A 52 -1.22 -0.35 -4.36
N ALA A 53 -0.56 -1.13 -3.49
CA ALA A 53 0.87 -1.39 -3.58
C ALA A 53 1.22 -2.20 -4.84
N LEU A 54 0.41 -3.21 -5.18
CA LEU A 54 0.58 -4.01 -6.39
C LEU A 54 0.24 -3.21 -7.66
N ALA A 55 -0.79 -2.36 -7.61
CA ALA A 55 -1.11 -1.46 -8.71
C ALA A 55 0.04 -0.49 -8.98
N ASP A 56 0.58 0.16 -7.95
CA ASP A 56 1.71 1.10 -8.09
C ASP A 56 2.97 0.42 -8.66
N LEU A 57 3.27 -0.81 -8.22
CA LEU A 57 4.38 -1.59 -8.78
C LEU A 57 4.24 -1.79 -10.30
N LYS A 58 3.03 -2.08 -10.79
CA LYS A 58 2.76 -2.27 -12.22
C LYS A 58 2.87 -0.99 -13.04
N HIS A 59 2.68 0.19 -12.43
CA HIS A 59 2.86 1.47 -13.12
C HIS A 59 4.34 1.91 -13.16
N ALA A 60 5.17 1.39 -12.27
CA ALA A 60 6.60 1.68 -12.21
C ALA A 60 7.46 0.75 -13.08
N ALA A 61 6.87 -0.33 -13.63
CA ALA A 61 7.49 -1.29 -14.54
C ALA A 61 7.20 -0.93 -16.00
#